data_AF-A0A258L3B2-F1
#
_entry.id   AF-A0A258L3B2-F1
#
_cell.length_a   1.000
_cell.length_b   1.000
_cell.length_c   1.000
_cell.angle_alpha   90.00
_cell.angle_beta   90.00
_cell.angle_gamma   90.00
#
_symmetry.space_group_name_H-M   'P 1'
#
loop_
_entity.id
_entity.type
_entity.pdbx_description
1 polymer ?
#
loop_
_entity_poly.entity_id
_entity_poly.type
_entity_poly.pdbx_seq_one_letter_code
_entity_poly.pdbx_strand_id
1 'polypeptide(L)'
;MLASASALSLAAALGSTPAPAEPDTATRTALLGRDLMSHALLQGLGAHAPTSPSPHRFPDPICDPALNSGERVQPAKCQLTPEPTPTPAPGPSPDPTPAPQPVPGPAPEPPKPQFAYHPPGALLEKDKGRGRTNDRFVYLPNIIFPLKLGAGQFPHMNSQIWGYGGGGWGGKGAAGGSESDRRNYDPMQQRDNYCEVRGWAMPLCPSGAGHQGQDIRPSTFKDNAWEAVAVADGTITNVTKNTTVQLKAKDGTDYYYLHMHPRSIQVKTGQSVKQGQVLGKVSKYMNGSPSTSLHLHFQARQTIKAGTKTITAYVPVFTSLVAALRRDKGLDPAIAADGTLAVDAAFEIGATPPVPPPQPDPQPAPEPVPEPAPEPAPTPEPSPAPAPEPTPEPAPAPTPEPAPAPEPTPSPEPSPTPEPTPEPAPTPEPAPEPAPAPAPTPEPSPAPQPEPTPAPSPEPAPAPAPAPTPAPQPAPTPEPAPEAEKGWWQWMKDGVSGWWSSWRN
;
A
#
# COMPACT_ATOMS: atom_id res chain seq x y z
N MET A 1 -51.80 48.19 -2.17
CA MET A 1 -52.75 47.46 -3.04
C MET A 1 -51.97 46.27 -3.59
N LEU A 2 -52.06 45.11 -2.94
CA LEU A 2 -53.01 44.00 -3.22
C LEU A 2 -52.76 43.41 -4.62
N ALA A 3 -52.07 42.27 -4.70
CA ALA A 3 -52.64 40.90 -4.80
C ALA A 3 -52.47 40.43 -6.27
N SER A 4 -52.25 39.17 -6.64
CA SER A 4 -52.74 37.91 -6.09
C SER A 4 -51.85 36.74 -6.51
N ALA A 5 -51.78 35.75 -5.61
CA ALA A 5 -51.49 34.36 -5.92
C ALA A 5 -52.66 33.70 -6.67
N SER A 6 -52.40 32.62 -7.40
CA SER A 6 -53.35 31.51 -7.54
C SER A 6 -52.59 30.20 -7.72
N ALA A 7 -52.91 29.29 -6.81
CA ALA A 7 -52.56 27.88 -6.79
C ALA A 7 -53.73 27.06 -7.34
N LEU A 8 -53.44 25.88 -7.90
CA LEU A 8 -54.31 24.69 -7.94
C LEU A 8 -53.36 23.50 -8.20
N SER A 9 -52.94 22.74 -7.20
CA SER A 9 -53.57 21.54 -6.59
C SER A 9 -53.72 20.31 -7.50
N LEU A 10 -52.81 19.35 -7.26
CA LEU A 10 -53.02 17.95 -6.85
C LEU A 10 -53.86 16.99 -7.74
N ALA A 11 -53.21 15.96 -8.28
CA ALA A 11 -53.62 14.55 -8.10
C ALA A 11 -52.52 13.58 -8.58
N ALA A 12 -52.33 12.51 -7.81
CA ALA A 12 -51.27 11.51 -7.88
C ALA A 12 -51.61 10.31 -8.77
N ALA A 13 -50.60 9.63 -9.32
CA ALA A 13 -50.67 8.22 -9.69
C ALA A 13 -49.26 7.58 -9.69
N LEU A 14 -49.01 6.87 -8.59
CA LEU A 14 -48.07 5.79 -8.27
C LEU A 14 -47.37 5.07 -9.44
N GLY A 15 -46.03 5.00 -9.34
CA GLY A 15 -45.17 4.06 -10.08
C GLY A 15 -43.83 3.91 -9.35
N SER A 16 -43.61 2.75 -8.74
CA SER A 16 -42.59 2.44 -7.75
C SER A 16 -41.14 2.63 -8.22
N THR A 17 -40.39 3.48 -7.52
CA THR A 17 -38.92 3.49 -7.51
C THR A 17 -38.40 2.68 -6.32
N PRO A 18 -37.40 1.79 -6.48
CA PRO A 18 -36.80 1.10 -5.35
C PRO A 18 -36.03 2.08 -4.46
N ALA A 19 -36.28 2.00 -3.15
CA ALA A 19 -35.64 2.83 -2.14
C ALA A 19 -34.11 2.61 -2.10
N PRO A 20 -33.31 3.65 -1.80
CA PRO A 20 -31.92 3.44 -1.42
C PRO A 20 -31.88 2.70 -0.07
N ALA A 21 -31.20 1.56 -0.05
CA ALA A 21 -30.94 0.81 1.17
C ALA A 21 -30.29 1.72 2.21
N GLU A 22 -30.87 1.77 3.41
CA GLU A 22 -30.31 2.45 4.57
C GLU A 22 -28.90 1.93 4.87
N PRO A 23 -27.96 2.78 5.31
CA PRO A 23 -26.69 2.29 5.83
C PRO A 23 -26.97 1.62 7.17
N ASP A 24 -26.88 0.30 7.15
CA ASP A 24 -26.95 -0.57 8.31
C ASP A 24 -26.10 -0.02 9.46
N THR A 25 -26.69 0.01 10.64
CA THR A 25 -26.09 0.50 11.88
C THR A 25 -25.10 -0.53 12.42
N ALA A 26 -24.06 -0.83 11.61
CA ALA A 26 -23.01 -1.81 11.91
C ALA A 26 -21.59 -1.22 11.76
N THR A 27 -21.44 0.06 11.43
CA THR A 27 -20.13 0.72 11.25
C THR A 27 -19.69 1.56 12.46
N ARG A 28 -20.00 1.11 13.69
CA ARG A 28 -19.52 1.78 14.91
C ARG A 28 -18.77 0.90 15.91
N THR A 29 -18.50 -0.36 15.59
CA THR A 29 -17.85 -1.29 16.54
C THR A 29 -16.85 -2.24 15.87
N ALA A 30 -15.81 -1.72 15.20
CA ALA A 30 -14.72 -2.56 14.69
C ALA A 30 -13.31 -1.93 14.75
N LEU A 31 -13.09 -0.91 15.61
CA LEU A 31 -11.76 -0.33 15.86
C LEU A 31 -11.18 -0.68 17.25
N LEU A 32 -11.87 -1.50 18.03
CA LEU A 32 -11.48 -1.85 19.41
C LEU A 32 -11.58 -3.36 19.68
N GLY A 33 -11.05 -4.20 18.81
CA GLY A 33 -10.94 -5.61 19.14
C GLY A 33 -10.39 -6.45 18.02
N ARG A 34 -9.11 -6.76 18.10
CA ARG A 34 -8.58 -8.08 17.74
C ARG A 34 -7.15 -8.22 18.27
N ASP A 35 -6.95 -9.37 18.89
CA ASP A 35 -5.88 -9.72 19.80
C ASP A 35 -4.57 -9.95 19.04
N LEU A 36 -3.48 -9.33 19.48
CA LEU A 36 -2.11 -9.70 19.07
C LEU A 36 -1.70 -10.98 19.81
N MET A 37 -2.39 -12.09 19.54
CA MET A 37 -2.08 -13.41 20.08
C MET A 37 -1.49 -14.31 18.98
N SER A 38 -0.25 -14.05 18.59
CA SER A 38 0.53 -14.98 17.75
C SER A 38 2.02 -15.04 18.14
N HIS A 39 2.34 -14.84 19.42
CA HIS A 39 3.74 -14.87 19.89
C HIS A 39 3.93 -15.61 21.22
N ALA A 40 3.32 -16.79 21.39
CA ALA A 40 3.62 -17.64 22.56
C ALA A 40 3.42 -19.16 22.37
N LEU A 41 3.21 -19.70 21.16
CA LEU A 41 3.03 -21.15 21.01
C LEU A 41 3.52 -21.66 19.66
N LEU A 42 4.84 -21.78 19.48
CA LEU A 42 5.49 -22.69 18.52
C LEU A 42 7.03 -22.64 18.68
N GLN A 43 7.51 -22.81 19.92
CA GLN A 43 8.87 -23.25 20.18
C GLN A 43 8.83 -24.34 21.26
N GLY A 44 8.66 -25.57 20.81
CA GLY A 44 8.66 -26.76 21.63
C GLY A 44 8.27 -27.93 20.76
N LEU A 45 9.16 -28.92 20.65
CA LEU A 45 9.18 -30.07 19.72
C LEU A 45 9.83 -29.67 18.38
N GLY A 46 11.10 -29.98 18.12
CA GLY A 46 11.76 -31.24 18.38
C GLY A 46 12.00 -31.89 17.03
N ALA A 47 13.19 -31.65 16.49
CA ALA A 47 13.65 -32.20 15.22
C ALA A 47 13.59 -33.73 15.22
N HIS A 48 13.04 -34.34 14.16
CA HIS A 48 13.58 -35.53 13.51
C HIS A 48 12.98 -35.68 12.10
N ALA A 49 13.86 -35.73 11.10
CA ALA A 49 13.56 -36.14 9.73
C ALA A 49 13.20 -37.63 9.70
N PRO A 50 12.42 -38.07 8.70
CA PRO A 50 13.04 -38.92 7.70
C PRO A 50 12.61 -38.66 6.25
N THR A 51 13.53 -39.09 5.39
CA THR A 51 13.60 -39.22 3.94
C THR A 51 12.36 -39.77 3.23
N SER A 52 12.03 -39.17 2.07
CA SER A 52 11.11 -39.70 1.04
C SER A 52 11.58 -41.02 0.42
N PRO A 53 10.63 -41.78 -0.14
CA PRO A 53 10.83 -42.30 -1.50
C PRO A 53 9.59 -42.11 -2.41
N SER A 54 9.85 -41.78 -3.67
CA SER A 54 8.90 -41.82 -4.80
C SER A 54 8.87 -43.24 -5.43
N PRO A 55 8.08 -43.49 -6.50
CA PRO A 55 6.73 -44.02 -6.38
C PRO A 55 6.59 -45.45 -6.96
N HIS A 56 5.44 -46.04 -6.69
CA HIS A 56 5.03 -47.38 -7.09
C HIS A 56 4.99 -47.58 -8.61
N ARG A 57 5.58 -48.71 -9.01
CA ARG A 57 5.56 -49.35 -10.32
C ARG A 57 4.52 -50.47 -10.27
N PHE A 58 3.53 -50.47 -11.17
CA PHE A 58 2.71 -51.66 -11.45
C PHE A 58 3.16 -52.30 -12.78
N PRO A 59 2.94 -53.62 -12.97
CA PRO A 59 3.88 -54.49 -13.69
C PRO A 59 3.49 -54.79 -15.14
N ASP A 60 4.52 -54.97 -15.98
CA ASP A 60 4.43 -55.63 -17.29
C ASP A 60 4.28 -57.15 -17.14
N PRO A 61 3.54 -57.83 -18.03
CA PRO A 61 3.42 -59.29 -18.00
C PRO A 61 4.61 -59.98 -18.70
N ILE A 62 5.28 -60.82 -17.91
CA ILE A 62 5.68 -62.21 -18.21
C ILE A 62 6.24 -62.49 -19.62
N CYS A 63 7.57 -62.64 -19.70
CA CYS A 63 8.25 -63.53 -20.64
C CYS A 63 9.57 -64.01 -20.04
N ASP A 64 9.56 -65.19 -19.39
CA ASP A 64 10.65 -66.19 -19.41
C ASP A 64 10.05 -67.51 -18.86
N PRO A 65 10.42 -68.71 -19.35
CA PRO A 65 11.75 -69.24 -19.04
C PRO A 65 12.44 -70.02 -20.18
N ALA A 66 13.72 -69.69 -20.36
CA ALA A 66 14.90 -70.56 -20.37
C ALA A 66 14.88 -71.87 -21.19
N LEU A 67 15.86 -71.99 -22.13
CA LEU A 67 16.65 -73.22 -22.35
C LEU A 67 17.94 -72.93 -23.16
N ASN A 68 19.07 -73.08 -22.47
CA ASN A 68 20.36 -73.66 -22.88
C ASN A 68 21.14 -73.24 -24.16
N SER A 69 22.36 -72.75 -23.87
CA SER A 69 23.67 -73.17 -24.43
C SER A 69 23.89 -73.22 -25.95
N GLY A 70 24.57 -72.17 -26.46
CA GLY A 70 25.80 -72.27 -27.25
C GLY A 70 25.76 -72.86 -28.66
N GLU A 71 25.71 -72.01 -29.69
CA GLU A 71 26.61 -72.05 -30.85
C GLU A 71 26.47 -70.79 -31.72
N ARG A 72 27.56 -70.37 -32.39
CA ARG A 72 27.62 -69.21 -33.30
C ARG A 72 26.81 -69.49 -34.57
N VAL A 73 26.15 -68.49 -35.17
CA VAL A 73 26.17 -68.14 -36.62
C VAL A 73 25.64 -66.70 -36.81
N GLN A 74 26.15 -66.05 -37.87
CA GLN A 74 26.19 -64.64 -38.29
C GLN A 74 24.86 -63.95 -38.69
N PRO A 75 24.86 -62.60 -38.82
CA PRO A 75 23.66 -61.82 -39.14
C PRO A 75 23.37 -61.78 -40.65
N ALA A 76 22.16 -62.14 -41.05
CA ALA A 76 21.66 -61.96 -42.42
C ALA A 76 20.59 -60.85 -42.48
N LYS A 77 20.87 -59.87 -43.35
CA LYS A 77 19.94 -58.86 -43.84
C LYS A 77 18.71 -59.51 -44.48
N CYS A 78 17.52 -59.00 -44.18
CA CYS A 78 16.34 -59.17 -45.03
C CYS A 78 15.74 -57.80 -45.34
N GLN A 79 16.09 -57.28 -46.52
CA GLN A 79 15.27 -56.33 -47.26
C GLN A 79 14.51 -57.15 -48.29
N LEU A 80 13.18 -57.11 -48.29
CA LEU A 80 12.36 -57.43 -49.46
C LEU A 80 11.12 -56.53 -49.47
N THR A 81 10.98 -55.84 -50.59
CA THR A 81 9.91 -54.94 -51.02
C THR A 81 8.56 -55.66 -51.21
N PRO A 82 7.42 -54.94 -51.11
CA PRO A 82 6.08 -55.52 -51.21
C PRO A 82 5.57 -55.69 -52.64
N GLU A 83 4.81 -56.77 -52.89
CA GLU A 83 3.95 -56.95 -54.07
C GLU A 83 2.62 -56.18 -53.93
N PRO A 84 1.97 -55.76 -55.05
CA PRO A 84 0.77 -54.93 -55.02
C PRO A 84 -0.53 -55.74 -54.91
N THR A 85 -1.38 -55.39 -53.95
CA THR A 85 -2.76 -55.90 -53.79
C THR A 85 -3.76 -54.97 -54.51
N PRO A 86 -4.79 -55.50 -55.20
CA PRO A 86 -5.69 -54.70 -56.02
C PRO A 86 -6.63 -53.77 -55.25
N THR A 87 -6.87 -52.61 -55.85
CA THR A 87 -7.72 -51.48 -55.45
C THR A 87 -9.21 -51.84 -55.30
N PRO A 88 -9.87 -51.44 -54.19
CA PRO A 88 -11.31 -51.20 -54.16
C PRO A 88 -11.64 -49.70 -54.38
N ALA A 89 -12.81 -49.44 -54.99
CA ALA A 89 -13.29 -48.14 -55.49
C ALA A 89 -13.80 -47.17 -54.38
N PRO A 90 -13.98 -45.87 -54.67
CA PRO A 90 -14.12 -44.78 -53.68
C PRO A 90 -15.52 -44.76 -53.05
N GLY A 91 -15.57 -44.77 -51.73
CA GLY A 91 -16.77 -44.37 -50.98
C GLY A 91 -17.04 -42.86 -51.12
N PRO A 92 -18.21 -42.37 -50.66
CA PRO A 92 -18.49 -40.94 -50.64
C PRO A 92 -17.41 -40.21 -49.84
N SER A 93 -16.92 -39.10 -50.39
CA SER A 93 -15.89 -38.25 -49.79
C SER A 93 -16.18 -38.00 -48.30
N PRO A 94 -15.20 -38.16 -47.40
CA PRO A 94 -15.34 -37.60 -46.06
C PRO A 94 -15.48 -36.08 -46.23
N ASP A 95 -16.49 -35.51 -45.58
CA ASP A 95 -16.63 -34.05 -45.45
C ASP A 95 -15.26 -33.43 -45.08
N PRO A 96 -14.93 -32.24 -45.60
CA PRO A 96 -13.67 -31.60 -45.27
C PRO A 96 -13.58 -31.48 -43.75
N THR A 97 -12.59 -32.15 -43.15
CA THR A 97 -12.23 -32.00 -41.74
C THR A 97 -12.22 -30.51 -41.43
N PRO A 98 -13.03 -30.00 -40.49
CA PRO A 98 -12.99 -28.60 -40.13
C PRO A 98 -11.55 -28.26 -39.77
N ALA A 99 -11.01 -27.20 -40.39
CA ALA A 99 -9.66 -26.74 -40.14
C ALA A 99 -9.42 -26.70 -38.62
N PRO A 100 -8.27 -27.19 -38.12
CA PRO A 100 -7.97 -27.13 -36.70
C PRO A 100 -8.20 -25.69 -36.24
N GLN A 101 -9.14 -25.52 -35.31
CA GLN A 101 -9.43 -24.19 -34.79
C GLN A 101 -8.11 -23.62 -34.28
N PRO A 102 -7.79 -22.35 -34.56
CA PRO A 102 -6.58 -21.74 -34.05
C PRO A 102 -6.60 -21.93 -32.53
N VAL A 103 -5.64 -22.71 -32.02
CA VAL A 103 -5.37 -22.78 -30.59
C VAL A 103 -5.29 -21.34 -30.10
N PRO A 104 -6.10 -20.94 -29.10
CA PRO A 104 -5.98 -19.62 -28.52
C PRO A 104 -4.51 -19.40 -28.20
N GLY A 105 -3.93 -18.33 -28.77
CA GLY A 105 -2.55 -17.98 -28.48
C GLY A 105 -2.36 -17.89 -26.96
N PRO A 106 -1.13 -18.07 -26.45
CA PRO A 106 -0.87 -17.91 -25.02
C PRO A 106 -1.52 -16.61 -24.55
N ALA A 107 -2.29 -16.69 -23.47
CA ALA A 107 -2.96 -15.53 -22.90
C ALA A 107 -1.92 -14.39 -22.79
N PRO A 108 -2.27 -13.16 -23.21
CA PRO A 108 -1.33 -12.06 -23.20
C PRO A 108 -0.68 -12.00 -21.81
N GLU A 109 0.66 -11.99 -21.77
CA GLU A 109 1.38 -11.87 -20.50
C GLU A 109 0.79 -10.69 -19.73
N PRO A 110 0.45 -10.88 -18.44
CA PRO A 110 -0.09 -9.80 -17.65
C PRO A 110 0.89 -8.62 -17.72
N PRO A 111 0.39 -7.37 -17.84
CA PRO A 111 1.25 -6.21 -17.95
C PRO A 111 2.23 -6.19 -16.78
N LYS A 112 3.53 -6.06 -17.10
CA LYS A 112 4.59 -6.07 -16.09
C LYS A 112 4.28 -5.00 -15.02
N PRO A 113 4.43 -5.35 -13.73
CA PRO A 113 4.13 -4.43 -12.64
C PRO A 113 5.02 -3.19 -12.76
N GLN A 114 4.43 -2.00 -12.59
CA GLN A 114 5.16 -0.73 -12.66
C GLN A 114 5.83 -0.35 -11.32
N PHE A 115 5.56 -1.12 -10.27
CA PHE A 115 6.23 -1.05 -8.98
C PHE A 115 6.22 -2.46 -8.36
N ALA A 116 7.16 -2.71 -7.44
CA ALA A 116 7.23 -3.96 -6.69
C ALA A 116 7.80 -3.71 -5.31
N TYR A 117 7.44 -4.54 -4.34
CA TYR A 117 7.81 -4.38 -2.94
C TYR A 117 8.38 -5.66 -2.35
N HIS A 118 9.36 -5.53 -1.46
CA HIS A 118 9.81 -6.63 -0.60
C HIS A 118 8.74 -6.94 0.45
N PRO A 119 8.65 -8.19 0.94
CA PRO A 119 7.70 -8.55 1.98
C PRO A 119 7.79 -7.63 3.21
N PRO A 120 6.68 -7.33 3.92
CA PRO A 120 6.71 -6.54 5.15
C PRO A 120 7.74 -7.08 6.16
N GLY A 121 8.49 -6.19 6.80
CA GLY A 121 9.61 -6.56 7.67
C GLY A 121 10.87 -7.06 6.95
N ALA A 122 10.91 -7.17 5.62
CA ALA A 122 12.13 -7.51 4.88
C ALA A 122 13.04 -6.28 4.70
N LEU A 123 13.81 -5.96 5.75
CA LEU A 123 14.74 -4.83 5.77
C LEU A 123 15.97 -5.07 4.90
N LEU A 124 16.82 -4.05 4.73
CA LEU A 124 18.11 -4.19 4.06
C LEU A 124 19.04 -5.13 4.84
N GLU A 125 20.01 -5.74 4.16
CA GLU A 125 20.88 -6.78 4.72
C GLU A 125 21.57 -6.36 6.03
N LYS A 126 21.92 -5.07 6.18
CA LYS A 126 22.53 -4.53 7.41
C LYS A 126 21.61 -4.53 8.63
N ASP A 127 20.30 -4.62 8.42
CA ASP A 127 19.25 -4.70 9.44
C ASP A 127 18.51 -6.04 9.40
N LYS A 128 19.10 -7.06 8.78
CA LYS A 128 18.52 -8.39 8.69
C LYS A 128 18.20 -8.94 10.09
N GLY A 129 17.00 -9.49 10.23
CA GLY A 129 16.51 -10.05 11.49
C GLY A 129 15.93 -9.01 12.48
N ARG A 130 16.04 -7.71 12.21
CA ARG A 130 15.38 -6.67 13.04
C ARG A 130 13.93 -6.43 12.64
N GLY A 131 13.60 -6.73 11.39
CA GLY A 131 12.30 -6.50 10.80
C GLY A 131 11.20 -7.38 11.39
N ARG A 132 9.98 -6.88 11.32
CA ARG A 132 8.79 -7.53 11.88
C ARG A 132 8.12 -8.42 10.81
N THR A 133 8.80 -9.49 10.42
CA THR A 133 8.45 -10.32 9.24
C THR A 133 7.13 -11.08 9.34
N ASN A 134 6.60 -11.28 10.56
CA ASN A 134 5.38 -12.04 10.78
C ASN A 134 4.14 -11.14 10.90
N ASP A 135 4.27 -9.85 10.63
CA ASP A 135 3.17 -8.89 10.71
C ASP A 135 2.86 -8.29 9.34
N ARG A 136 1.70 -8.67 8.81
CA ARG A 136 1.15 -8.14 7.55
C ARG A 136 -0.06 -7.25 7.78
N PHE A 137 -0.38 -6.92 9.03
CA PHE A 137 -1.57 -6.15 9.37
C PHE A 137 -1.54 -4.76 8.74
N VAL A 138 -2.69 -4.34 8.21
CA VAL A 138 -2.88 -3.01 7.63
C VAL A 138 -3.50 -2.10 8.67
N TYR A 139 -2.64 -1.42 9.44
CA TYR A 139 -3.05 -0.53 10.54
C TYR A 139 -3.90 0.66 10.09
N LEU A 140 -3.72 1.12 8.85
CA LEU A 140 -4.36 2.32 8.30
C LEU A 140 -5.04 1.96 6.97
N PRO A 141 -6.13 1.19 6.96
CA PRO A 141 -6.69 0.66 5.72
C PRO A 141 -7.25 1.76 4.81
N ASN A 142 -7.68 2.89 5.36
CA ASN A 142 -8.44 3.92 4.64
C ASN A 142 -7.63 5.16 4.25
N ILE A 143 -6.31 5.16 4.44
CA ILE A 143 -5.48 6.28 4.02
C ILE A 143 -5.30 6.32 2.50
N ILE A 144 -5.12 7.52 1.95
CA ILE A 144 -4.53 7.69 0.62
C ILE A 144 -3.00 7.75 0.73
N PHE A 145 -2.31 7.61 -0.40
CA PHE A 145 -0.85 7.74 -0.42
C PHE A 145 -0.45 9.19 -0.07
N PRO A 146 0.56 9.41 0.81
CA PRO A 146 0.86 10.73 1.36
C PRO A 146 1.52 11.69 0.37
N LEU A 147 1.82 11.24 -0.85
CA LEU A 147 2.33 12.06 -1.95
C LEU A 147 1.30 12.12 -3.07
N LYS A 148 1.12 13.30 -3.66
CA LYS A 148 0.34 13.44 -4.88
C LYS A 148 1.19 12.98 -6.06
N LEU A 149 0.76 11.90 -6.71
CA LEU A 149 1.48 11.27 -7.82
C LEU A 149 0.69 11.43 -9.12
N GLY A 150 1.37 11.81 -10.20
CA GLY A 150 0.82 11.79 -11.55
C GLY A 150 0.85 10.40 -12.19
N ALA A 151 0.35 10.32 -13.42
CA ALA A 151 0.45 9.12 -14.24
C ALA A 151 1.92 8.75 -14.46
N GLY A 152 2.26 7.47 -14.25
CA GLY A 152 3.64 6.95 -14.37
C GLY A 152 4.61 7.41 -13.28
N GLN A 153 4.16 8.20 -12.30
CA GLN A 153 4.99 8.61 -11.17
C GLN A 153 4.84 7.64 -10.02
N PHE A 154 5.97 7.13 -9.54
CA PHE A 154 6.03 6.21 -8.42
C PHE A 154 7.00 6.72 -7.35
N PRO A 155 6.68 6.50 -6.07
CA PRO A 155 7.59 6.80 -4.98
C PRO A 155 8.64 5.68 -4.86
N HIS A 156 9.58 5.84 -3.94
CA HIS A 156 10.42 4.75 -3.47
C HIS A 156 10.55 4.82 -1.94
N MET A 157 9.89 3.87 -1.28
CA MET A 157 10.00 3.63 0.16
C MET A 157 11.27 2.83 0.42
N ASN A 158 12.24 3.42 1.13
CA ASN A 158 13.51 2.74 1.44
C ASN A 158 14.25 3.45 2.59
N SER A 159 15.21 2.75 3.19
CA SER A 159 16.13 3.29 4.21
C SER A 159 16.90 4.51 3.72
N GLN A 160 16.93 5.56 4.54
CA GLN A 160 17.81 6.72 4.36
C GLN A 160 19.17 6.54 5.04
N ILE A 161 19.35 5.48 5.85
CA ILE A 161 20.63 5.14 6.48
C ILE A 161 21.51 4.39 5.50
N TRP A 162 20.93 3.34 4.92
CA TRP A 162 21.63 2.32 4.16
C TRP A 162 21.37 2.42 2.66
N GLY A 163 20.50 3.33 2.23
CA GLY A 163 20.33 3.70 0.82
C GLY A 163 21.47 4.59 0.32
N TYR A 164 21.54 4.79 -1.00
CA TYR A 164 22.58 5.62 -1.62
C TYR A 164 22.51 7.06 -1.13
N GLY A 165 23.67 7.68 -0.89
CA GLY A 165 23.73 8.99 -0.22
C GLY A 165 23.36 8.97 1.27
N GLY A 166 23.04 7.81 1.84
CA GLY A 166 22.92 7.59 3.28
C GLY A 166 24.28 7.46 3.95
N GLY A 167 24.45 8.10 5.10
CA GLY A 167 25.71 8.13 5.86
C GLY A 167 26.02 6.85 6.63
N GLY A 168 25.15 5.85 6.62
CA GLY A 168 25.25 4.71 7.52
C GLY A 168 24.90 5.06 8.97
N TRP A 169 24.70 4.06 9.82
CA TRP A 169 24.35 4.29 11.21
C TRP A 169 25.58 4.78 12.00
N GLY A 170 25.48 5.96 12.60
CA GLY A 170 26.62 6.60 13.28
C GLY A 170 27.80 6.89 12.34
N GLY A 171 27.55 7.09 11.05
CA GLY A 171 28.59 7.31 10.04
C GLY A 171 29.29 6.04 9.55
N LYS A 172 28.88 4.85 10.02
CA LYS A 172 29.52 3.57 9.66
C LYS A 172 28.68 2.80 8.68
N GLY A 173 29.33 2.19 7.69
CA GLY A 173 28.67 1.35 6.70
C GLY A 173 27.74 2.15 5.79
N ALA A 174 28.14 3.33 5.32
CA ALA A 174 27.44 4.04 4.26
C ALA A 174 27.24 3.15 3.02
N ALA A 175 26.17 3.39 2.26
CA ALA A 175 25.94 2.70 0.99
C ALA A 175 26.85 3.21 -0.15
N GLY A 176 27.51 4.35 0.08
CA GLY A 176 28.19 5.13 -0.95
C GLY A 176 27.21 5.86 -1.85
N GLY A 177 27.73 6.45 -2.94
CA GLY A 177 26.95 7.19 -3.93
C GLY A 177 26.40 8.52 -3.43
N SER A 178 25.61 9.17 -4.27
CA SER A 178 24.94 10.43 -3.95
C SER A 178 23.48 10.19 -3.60
N GLU A 179 22.90 11.20 -2.97
CA GLU A 179 21.47 11.22 -2.69
C GLU A 179 20.61 11.25 -3.97
N SER A 180 21.18 11.72 -5.08
CA SER A 180 20.57 11.78 -6.41
C SER A 180 20.73 10.50 -7.23
N ASP A 181 21.37 9.45 -6.68
CA ASP A 181 21.57 8.18 -7.37
C ASP A 181 20.22 7.59 -7.84
N ARG A 182 20.14 7.16 -9.10
CA ARG A 182 18.89 6.64 -9.70
C ARG A 182 18.29 5.48 -8.91
N ARG A 183 19.12 4.68 -8.23
CA ARG A 183 18.66 3.55 -7.39
C ARG A 183 17.87 3.99 -6.16
N ASN A 184 18.00 5.25 -5.73
CA ASN A 184 17.13 5.82 -4.70
C ASN A 184 15.71 6.12 -5.19
N TYR A 185 15.43 5.93 -6.48
CA TYR A 185 14.15 6.26 -7.12
C TYR A 185 13.61 5.08 -7.94
N ASP A 186 13.98 3.86 -7.57
CA ASP A 186 13.54 2.64 -8.23
C ASP A 186 12.21 2.15 -7.63
N PRO A 187 11.09 2.24 -8.36
CA PRO A 187 9.80 1.84 -7.82
C PRO A 187 9.66 0.32 -7.68
N MET A 188 10.58 -0.46 -8.24
CA MET A 188 10.60 -1.91 -8.20
C MET A 188 11.29 -2.48 -6.95
N GLN A 189 11.69 -1.62 -6.02
CA GLN A 189 12.46 -2.01 -4.84
C GLN A 189 11.90 -1.41 -3.54
N GLN A 190 10.58 -1.19 -3.47
CA GLN A 190 9.95 -0.67 -2.25
C GLN A 190 10.30 -1.58 -1.06
N ARG A 191 10.70 -0.97 0.05
CA ARG A 191 11.19 -1.70 1.21
C ARG A 191 10.79 -1.04 2.50
N ASP A 192 10.32 -1.88 3.41
CA ASP A 192 10.04 -1.50 4.79
C ASP A 192 11.33 -1.00 5.45
N ASN A 193 11.21 0.07 6.24
CA ASN A 193 12.30 0.57 7.07
C ASN A 193 11.88 0.85 8.53
N TYR A 194 10.70 0.41 8.93
CA TYR A 194 10.11 0.70 10.25
C TYR A 194 10.94 0.14 11.43
N CYS A 195 11.56 -1.04 11.30
CA CYS A 195 12.43 -1.59 12.35
C CYS A 195 13.93 -1.53 12.01
N GLU A 196 14.30 -0.66 11.06
CA GLU A 196 15.71 -0.39 10.76
C GLU A 196 16.42 0.18 12.00
N VAL A 197 17.75 0.14 12.00
CA VAL A 197 18.51 0.60 13.16
C VAL A 197 18.27 2.08 13.47
N ARG A 198 17.71 2.34 14.65
CA ARG A 198 17.50 3.67 15.22
C ARG A 198 17.49 3.58 16.75
N GLY A 199 17.60 4.73 17.41
CA GLY A 199 17.58 4.84 18.86
C GLY A 199 16.20 5.07 19.49
N TRP A 200 15.12 5.12 18.72
CA TRP A 200 13.77 5.39 19.26
C TRP A 200 13.15 4.14 19.87
N ALA A 201 12.46 4.31 21.00
CA ALA A 201 11.68 3.24 21.63
C ALA A 201 10.49 2.88 20.74
N MET A 202 10.52 1.67 20.19
CA MET A 202 9.53 1.14 19.25
C MET A 202 9.04 -0.22 19.77
N PRO A 203 7.98 -0.25 20.60
CA PRO A 203 7.54 -1.47 21.28
C PRO A 203 7.00 -2.54 20.33
N LEU A 204 6.70 -2.17 19.08
CA LEU A 204 6.27 -3.12 18.05
C LEU A 204 7.45 -3.76 17.31
N CYS A 205 8.66 -3.19 17.38
CA CYS A 205 9.83 -3.81 16.77
C CYS A 205 10.37 -4.93 17.66
N PRO A 206 10.82 -6.07 17.10
CA PRO A 206 11.44 -7.16 17.85
C PRO A 206 12.59 -6.71 18.75
N SER A 207 13.40 -5.74 18.31
CA SER A 207 14.50 -5.15 19.07
C SER A 207 14.07 -4.17 20.17
N GLY A 208 12.78 -3.82 20.26
CA GLY A 208 12.27 -2.75 21.13
C GLY A 208 12.67 -1.33 20.70
N ALA A 209 13.51 -1.20 19.68
CA ALA A 209 13.96 0.05 19.10
C ALA A 209 13.93 0.00 17.57
N GLY A 210 13.61 1.14 16.94
CA GLY A 210 13.42 1.20 15.49
C GLY A 210 13.07 2.60 15.01
N HIS A 211 12.62 2.66 13.77
CA HIS A 211 12.21 3.86 13.08
C HIS A 211 10.73 4.15 13.30
N GLN A 212 10.38 5.41 13.56
CA GLN A 212 9.02 5.79 13.97
C GLN A 212 7.99 5.72 12.83
N GLY A 213 8.43 5.52 11.59
CA GLY A 213 7.57 5.53 10.41
C GLY A 213 8.24 4.90 9.20
N GLN A 214 7.93 5.45 8.04
CA GLN A 214 8.47 5.07 6.75
C GLN A 214 9.06 6.29 6.06
N ASP A 215 10.27 6.14 5.51
CA ASP A 215 10.83 7.15 4.63
C ASP A 215 10.42 6.88 3.18
N ILE A 216 9.95 7.92 2.51
CA ILE A 216 9.38 7.87 1.18
C ILE A 216 10.10 8.89 0.31
N ARG A 217 10.88 8.41 -0.65
CA ARG A 217 11.41 9.28 -1.70
C ARG A 217 10.35 9.52 -2.77
N PRO A 218 10.19 10.76 -3.26
CA PRO A 218 9.34 11.03 -4.40
C PRO A 218 9.96 10.46 -5.69
N SER A 219 9.34 10.63 -6.86
CA SER A 219 9.82 9.99 -8.09
C SER A 219 11.15 10.52 -8.63
N THR A 220 11.62 11.69 -8.17
CA THR A 220 12.91 12.25 -8.55
C THR A 220 13.56 13.01 -7.40
N PHE A 221 14.86 13.27 -7.49
CA PHE A 221 15.64 14.06 -6.52
C PHE A 221 15.30 15.57 -6.48
N LYS A 222 14.22 16.03 -7.14
CA LYS A 222 13.90 17.46 -7.18
C LYS A 222 13.32 17.93 -5.85
N ASP A 223 14.10 18.70 -5.10
CA ASP A 223 13.69 19.33 -3.84
C ASP A 223 12.53 20.33 -4.07
N ASN A 224 11.64 20.43 -3.07
CA ASN A 224 10.49 21.35 -3.07
C ASN A 224 9.59 21.24 -4.32
N ALA A 225 9.51 20.05 -4.93
CA ALA A 225 8.73 19.81 -6.14
C ALA A 225 7.51 18.90 -5.94
N TRP A 226 7.47 18.15 -4.84
CA TRP A 226 6.53 17.05 -4.64
C TRP A 226 5.53 17.37 -3.55
N GLU A 227 4.25 17.39 -3.87
CA GLU A 227 3.19 17.74 -2.92
C GLU A 227 2.93 16.59 -1.95
N ALA A 228 3.04 16.87 -0.66
CA ALA A 228 2.55 16.00 0.39
C ALA A 228 1.09 16.36 0.70
N VAL A 229 0.24 15.35 0.82
CA VAL A 229 -1.21 15.52 0.99
C VAL A 229 -1.69 14.89 2.30
N ALA A 230 -2.80 15.42 2.83
CA ALA A 230 -3.45 14.86 4.00
C ALA A 230 -3.97 13.44 3.68
N VAL A 231 -3.43 12.44 4.37
CA VAL A 231 -3.81 11.04 4.18
C VAL A 231 -5.23 10.71 4.64
N ALA A 232 -5.85 11.58 5.44
CA ALA A 232 -7.20 11.44 5.97
C ALA A 232 -7.80 12.82 6.29
N ASP A 233 -9.12 12.87 6.47
CA ASP A 233 -9.81 14.02 7.06
C ASP A 233 -9.33 14.23 8.50
N GLY A 234 -9.11 15.48 8.89
CA GLY A 234 -8.72 15.77 10.27
C GLY A 234 -8.42 17.24 10.55
N THR A 235 -7.76 17.48 11.67
CA THR A 235 -7.35 18.82 12.11
C THR A 235 -5.84 18.86 12.29
N ILE A 236 -5.20 19.90 11.76
CA ILE A 236 -3.77 20.15 11.96
C ILE A 236 -3.54 20.54 13.41
N THR A 237 -2.86 19.70 14.17
CA THR A 237 -2.61 19.94 15.60
C THR A 237 -1.32 20.70 15.85
N ASN A 238 -0.38 20.63 14.91
CA ASN A 238 0.88 21.34 15.04
C ASN A 238 1.54 21.53 13.67
N VAL A 239 2.18 22.68 13.48
CA VAL A 239 3.13 22.95 12.39
C VAL A 239 4.42 23.44 13.05
N THR A 240 5.44 22.58 13.09
CA THR A 240 6.67 22.87 13.83
C THR A 240 7.61 23.77 13.02
N LYS A 241 8.47 24.51 13.73
CA LYS A 241 9.60 25.24 13.10
C LYS A 241 10.56 24.30 12.36
N ASN A 242 10.56 23.01 12.72
CA ASN A 242 11.33 21.96 12.08
C ASN A 242 10.61 21.33 10.88
N THR A 243 9.64 22.03 10.29
CA THR A 243 8.95 21.62 9.06
C THR A 243 8.16 20.32 9.19
N THR A 244 7.66 20.05 10.39
CA THR A 244 6.75 18.93 10.64
C THR A 244 5.32 19.42 10.64
N VAL A 245 4.45 18.76 9.87
CA VAL A 245 3.00 18.93 9.97
C VAL A 245 2.42 17.75 10.74
N GLN A 246 1.59 18.01 11.76
CA GLN A 246 0.89 17.00 12.53
C GLN A 246 -0.60 17.10 12.29
N LEU A 247 -1.23 15.98 11.96
CA LEU A 247 -2.64 15.86 11.62
C LEU A 247 -3.31 14.87 12.57
N LYS A 248 -4.35 15.30 13.26
CA LYS A 248 -5.22 14.44 14.07
C LYS A 248 -6.45 14.05 13.27
N ALA A 249 -6.62 12.77 12.97
CA ALA A 249 -7.86 12.28 12.38
C ALA A 249 -8.95 12.06 13.43
N LYS A 250 -10.19 11.93 12.94
CA LYS A 250 -11.39 11.76 13.77
C LYS A 250 -11.40 10.48 14.60
N ASP A 251 -10.71 9.44 14.13
CA ASP A 251 -10.53 8.16 14.82
C ASP A 251 -9.50 8.22 15.96
N GLY A 252 -8.86 9.38 16.17
CA GLY A 252 -7.82 9.57 17.17
C GLY A 252 -6.41 9.24 16.67
N THR A 253 -6.22 8.85 15.42
CA THR A 253 -4.88 8.63 14.84
C THR A 253 -4.14 9.96 14.68
N ASP A 254 -2.89 10.03 15.16
CA ASP A 254 -1.98 11.14 14.86
C ASP A 254 -1.10 10.77 13.66
N TYR A 255 -1.09 11.60 12.62
CA TYR A 255 -0.19 11.48 11.47
C TYR A 255 0.86 12.59 11.51
N TYR A 256 2.08 12.28 11.10
CA TYR A 256 3.17 13.23 11.06
C TYR A 256 3.85 13.19 9.69
N TYR A 257 4.08 14.37 9.13
CA TYR A 257 4.74 14.61 7.87
C TYR A 257 6.01 15.40 8.16
N LEU A 258 7.16 14.73 8.13
CA LEU A 258 8.46 15.30 8.47
C LEU A 258 9.26 15.60 7.20
N HIS A 259 10.26 16.48 7.34
CA HIS A 259 11.16 16.90 6.27
C HIS A 259 10.48 17.65 5.13
N MET A 260 9.48 18.48 5.46
CA MET A 260 8.81 19.31 4.47
C MET A 260 9.61 20.59 4.17
N HIS A 261 9.36 21.24 3.03
CA HIS A 261 9.99 22.53 2.74
C HIS A 261 9.28 23.65 3.52
N PRO A 262 9.98 24.47 4.33
CA PRO A 262 9.36 25.42 5.26
C PRO A 262 8.47 26.45 4.56
N ARG A 263 8.91 26.95 3.40
CA ARG A 263 8.17 27.95 2.61
C ARG A 263 7.02 27.36 1.78
N SER A 264 6.84 26.04 1.80
CA SER A 264 5.83 25.35 1.00
C SER A 264 4.61 24.93 1.80
N ILE A 265 4.69 24.92 3.13
CA ILE A 265 3.59 24.47 4.00
C ILE A 265 2.44 25.46 3.87
N GLN A 266 1.27 24.94 3.49
CA GLN A 266 0.07 25.73 3.17
C GLN A 266 -0.96 25.72 4.30
N VAL A 267 -0.69 24.95 5.36
CA VAL A 267 -1.62 24.75 6.47
C VAL A 267 -1.07 25.33 7.76
N LYS A 268 -1.99 25.62 8.69
CA LYS A 268 -1.66 26.14 10.03
C LYS A 268 -2.32 25.32 11.13
N THR A 269 -1.75 25.35 12.33
CA THR A 269 -2.33 24.74 13.53
C THR A 269 -3.78 25.20 13.73
N GLY A 270 -4.66 24.26 14.06
CA GLY A 270 -6.11 24.46 14.21
C GLY A 270 -6.91 24.32 12.92
N GLN A 271 -6.27 24.28 11.75
CA GLN A 271 -6.97 24.17 10.47
C GLN A 271 -7.52 22.75 10.25
N SER A 272 -8.79 22.64 9.88
CA SER A 272 -9.35 21.39 9.35
C SER A 272 -8.93 21.17 7.91
N VAL A 273 -8.59 19.94 7.57
CA VAL A 273 -8.18 19.53 6.24
C VAL A 273 -8.98 18.32 5.77
N LYS A 274 -9.12 18.21 4.44
CA LYS A 274 -9.73 17.05 3.78
C LYS A 274 -8.66 16.08 3.30
N GLN A 275 -9.00 14.79 3.27
CA GLN A 275 -8.18 13.78 2.62
C GLN A 275 -7.85 14.23 1.18
N GLY A 276 -6.58 14.18 0.80
CA GLY A 276 -6.08 14.66 -0.50
C GLY A 276 -5.70 16.15 -0.55
N GLN A 277 -6.04 16.94 0.48
CA GLN A 277 -5.64 18.35 0.53
C GLN A 277 -4.10 18.47 0.64
N VAL A 278 -3.51 19.34 -0.16
CA VAL A 278 -2.08 19.64 -0.11
C VAL A 278 -1.72 20.29 1.22
N LEU A 279 -0.75 19.72 1.92
CA LEU A 279 -0.20 20.23 3.17
C LEU A 279 1.04 21.09 2.94
N GLY A 280 1.83 20.74 1.93
CA GLY A 280 3.05 21.40 1.52
C GLY A 280 3.86 20.49 0.60
N LYS A 281 5.17 20.71 0.52
CA LYS A 281 6.06 19.93 -0.36
C LYS A 281 7.18 19.23 0.39
N VAL A 282 7.60 18.08 -0.13
CA VAL A 282 8.71 17.27 0.39
C VAL A 282 10.04 18.00 0.23
N SER A 283 10.93 17.82 1.20
CA SER A 283 12.25 18.41 1.22
C SER A 283 13.26 17.59 2.04
N LYS A 284 14.35 18.25 2.44
CA LYS A 284 15.48 17.71 3.19
C LYS A 284 15.74 18.46 4.50
N TYR A 285 14.74 19.21 4.96
CA TYR A 285 14.85 20.02 6.17
C TYR A 285 14.71 19.15 7.43
N MET A 286 15.66 19.31 8.34
CA MET A 286 15.60 18.74 9.68
C MET A 286 16.23 19.78 10.62
N ASN A 287 15.59 20.02 11.77
CA ASN A 287 16.06 21.01 12.75
C ASN A 287 16.32 22.41 12.16
N GLY A 288 15.44 22.87 11.26
CA GLY A 288 15.52 24.20 10.65
C GLY A 288 16.56 24.38 9.54
N SER A 289 17.30 23.34 9.17
CA SER A 289 18.32 23.39 8.10
C SER A 289 18.22 22.18 7.16
N PRO A 290 18.70 22.26 5.91
CA PRO A 290 18.74 21.14 4.98
C PRO A 290 19.84 20.14 5.39
N SER A 291 19.56 19.31 6.40
CA SER A 291 20.55 18.46 7.10
C SER A 291 20.26 16.96 7.00
N THR A 292 19.25 16.57 6.24
CA THR A 292 18.93 15.16 5.94
C THR A 292 18.86 14.92 4.44
N SER A 293 18.54 13.71 3.99
CA SER A 293 18.24 13.43 2.59
C SER A 293 16.84 13.94 2.19
N LEU A 294 16.59 14.15 0.90
CA LEU A 294 15.28 14.39 0.33
C LEU A 294 14.40 13.14 0.49
N HIS A 295 13.45 13.23 1.42
CA HIS A 295 12.38 12.25 1.58
C HIS A 295 11.25 12.87 2.38
N LEU A 296 10.05 12.31 2.25
CA LEU A 296 9.01 12.48 3.25
C LEU A 296 9.22 11.39 4.30
N HIS A 297 9.44 11.78 5.55
CA HIS A 297 9.29 10.84 6.66
C HIS A 297 7.83 10.88 7.10
N PHE A 298 7.12 9.76 6.92
CA PHE A 298 5.71 9.62 7.26
C PHE A 298 5.54 8.61 8.39
N GLN A 299 4.90 9.02 9.47
CA GLN A 299 4.63 8.17 10.63
C GLN A 299 3.19 8.35 11.11
N ALA A 300 2.65 7.31 11.75
CA ALA A 300 1.34 7.33 12.37
C ALA A 300 1.43 6.78 13.80
N ARG A 301 0.72 7.41 14.72
CA ARG A 301 0.60 6.99 16.11
C ARG A 301 -0.86 6.69 16.43
N GLN A 302 -1.10 5.48 16.93
CA GLN A 302 -2.43 4.98 17.26
C GLN A 302 -2.46 4.41 18.66
N THR A 303 -3.63 4.43 19.26
CA THR A 303 -3.93 3.67 20.47
C THR A 303 -4.39 2.27 20.05
N ILE A 304 -3.57 1.26 20.33
CA ILE A 304 -3.80 -0.13 19.93
C ILE A 304 -3.84 -1.05 21.15
N LYS A 305 -4.50 -2.19 21.01
CA LYS A 305 -4.43 -3.29 21.99
C LYS A 305 -3.23 -4.17 21.67
N ALA A 306 -2.31 -4.29 22.62
CA ALA A 306 -1.17 -5.20 22.58
C ALA A 306 -1.38 -6.26 23.67
N GLY A 307 -1.98 -7.38 23.28
CA GLY A 307 -2.53 -8.37 24.21
C GLY A 307 -3.60 -7.73 25.11
N THR A 308 -3.44 -7.85 26.43
CA THR A 308 -4.37 -7.29 27.42
C THR A 308 -4.19 -5.80 27.68
N LYS A 309 -3.11 -5.18 27.18
CA LYS A 309 -2.80 -3.77 27.45
C LYS A 309 -3.21 -2.88 26.27
N THR A 310 -3.71 -1.69 26.59
CA THR A 310 -3.89 -0.63 25.60
C THR A 310 -2.67 0.29 25.64
N ILE A 311 -1.98 0.42 24.51
CA ILE A 311 -0.79 1.26 24.38
C ILE A 311 -0.99 2.27 23.26
N THR A 312 -0.41 3.45 23.42
CA THR A 312 -0.26 4.39 22.31
C THR A 312 1.14 4.23 21.74
N ALA A 313 1.22 3.79 20.49
CA ALA A 313 2.48 3.48 19.83
C ALA A 313 2.48 4.04 18.40
N TYR A 314 3.67 4.32 17.89
CA TYR A 314 3.85 4.38 16.45
C TYR A 314 3.56 2.99 15.88
N VAL A 315 2.87 2.94 14.75
CA VAL A 315 2.47 1.68 14.10
C VAL A 315 3.23 1.49 12.78
N PRO A 316 3.51 0.25 12.36
CA PRO A 316 4.06 -0.02 11.03
C PRO A 316 3.13 0.54 9.96
N VAL A 317 3.64 1.44 9.13
CA VAL A 317 2.86 2.08 8.06
C VAL A 317 3.10 1.45 6.69
N PHE A 318 4.13 0.61 6.52
CA PHE A 318 4.55 0.09 5.21
C PHE A 318 3.44 -0.66 4.47
N THR A 319 2.76 -1.62 5.13
CA THR A 319 1.64 -2.36 4.54
C THR A 319 0.49 -1.45 4.13
N SER A 320 0.21 -0.43 4.94
CA SER A 320 -0.83 0.57 4.65
C SER A 320 -0.45 1.48 3.48
N LEU A 321 0.83 1.83 3.35
CA LEU A 321 1.35 2.60 2.24
C LEU A 321 1.36 1.79 0.93
N VAL A 322 1.66 0.49 0.98
CA VAL A 322 1.54 -0.40 -0.18
C VAL A 322 0.08 -0.46 -0.63
N ALA A 323 -0.87 -0.70 0.28
CA ALA A 323 -2.29 -0.73 -0.04
C ALA A 323 -2.78 0.62 -0.61
N ALA A 324 -2.31 1.74 -0.05
CA ALA A 324 -2.65 3.08 -0.53
C ALA A 324 -2.04 3.38 -1.91
N LEU A 325 -0.80 2.95 -2.19
CA LEU A 325 -0.15 3.09 -3.49
C LEU A 325 -0.86 2.27 -4.56
N ARG A 326 -1.26 1.02 -4.24
CA ARG A 326 -2.07 0.19 -5.13
C ARG A 326 -3.35 0.93 -5.55
N ARG A 327 -4.05 1.49 -4.56
CA ARG A 327 -5.29 2.25 -4.80
C ARG A 327 -5.07 3.50 -5.65
N ASP A 328 -3.98 4.25 -5.40
CA ASP A 328 -3.57 5.41 -6.22
C ASP A 328 -3.32 5.03 -7.69
N LYS A 329 -2.87 3.79 -7.94
CA LYS A 329 -2.65 3.25 -9.28
C LYS A 329 -3.85 2.51 -9.87
N GLY A 330 -5.03 2.64 -9.26
CA GLY A 330 -6.26 2.00 -9.73
C GLY A 330 -6.25 0.47 -9.56
N LEU A 331 -5.40 -0.06 -8.68
CA LEU A 331 -5.33 -1.47 -8.35
C LEU A 331 -6.12 -1.78 -7.08
N ASP A 332 -6.56 -3.03 -6.95
CA ASP A 332 -7.10 -3.54 -5.70
C ASP A 332 -6.07 -3.34 -4.56
N PRO A 333 -6.47 -2.80 -3.38
CA PRO A 333 -5.52 -2.49 -2.30
C PRO A 333 -4.91 -3.73 -1.64
N ALA A 334 -5.32 -4.94 -2.02
CA ALA A 334 -4.87 -6.22 -1.50
C ALA A 334 -5.03 -6.36 0.03
N ILE A 335 -6.12 -5.81 0.57
CA ILE A 335 -6.46 -5.95 1.99
C ILE A 335 -7.42 -7.13 2.11
N ALA A 336 -6.96 -8.24 2.70
CA ALA A 336 -7.79 -9.40 2.97
C ALA A 336 -8.86 -9.13 4.05
N ALA A 337 -9.86 -9.99 4.13
CA ALA A 337 -10.97 -9.84 5.08
C ALA A 337 -10.54 -9.83 6.56
N ASP A 338 -9.36 -10.40 6.86
CA ASP A 338 -8.76 -10.38 8.20
C ASP A 338 -7.97 -9.08 8.50
N GLY A 339 -7.92 -8.14 7.55
CA GLY A 339 -7.19 -6.87 7.68
C GLY A 339 -5.70 -6.96 7.35
N THR A 340 -5.22 -8.08 6.81
CA THR A 340 -3.82 -8.25 6.40
C THR A 340 -3.61 -7.88 4.93
N LEU A 341 -2.38 -7.47 4.59
CA LEU A 341 -1.96 -7.30 3.22
C LEU A 341 -1.77 -8.69 2.59
N ALA A 342 -2.62 -9.05 1.63
CA ALA A 342 -2.53 -10.29 0.89
C ALA A 342 -1.18 -10.42 0.18
N VAL A 343 -0.69 -11.65 0.06
CA VAL A 343 0.50 -11.94 -0.76
C VAL A 343 0.07 -11.89 -2.22
N ASP A 344 0.72 -11.02 -2.99
CA ASP A 344 0.44 -10.86 -4.40
C ASP A 344 1.74 -11.07 -5.19
N ALA A 345 1.88 -12.25 -5.80
CA ALA A 345 3.09 -12.63 -6.53
C ALA A 345 3.39 -11.75 -7.75
N ALA A 346 2.43 -10.94 -8.22
CA ALA A 346 2.69 -9.98 -9.29
C ALA A 346 3.44 -8.74 -8.79
N PHE A 347 3.38 -8.40 -7.49
CA PHE A 347 3.98 -7.17 -6.95
C PHE A 347 4.93 -7.42 -5.77
N GLU A 348 4.78 -8.53 -5.05
CA GLU A 348 5.61 -8.90 -3.91
C GLU A 348 6.83 -9.72 -4.36
N ILE A 349 8.01 -9.16 -4.12
CA ILE A 349 9.28 -9.74 -4.56
C ILE A 349 9.57 -11.01 -3.77
N GLY A 350 9.79 -12.12 -4.48
CA GLY A 350 10.07 -13.42 -3.88
C GLY A 350 8.82 -14.20 -3.48
N ALA A 351 7.62 -13.68 -3.71
CA ALA A 351 6.39 -14.47 -3.60
C ALA A 351 6.26 -15.40 -4.81
N THR A 352 5.93 -16.66 -4.55
CA THR A 352 5.61 -17.63 -5.60
C THR A 352 4.16 -17.45 -6.04
N PRO A 353 3.86 -17.44 -7.35
CA PRO A 353 2.48 -17.40 -7.81
C PRO A 353 1.72 -18.63 -7.29
N PRO A 354 0.45 -18.48 -6.89
CA PRO A 354 -0.36 -19.62 -6.48
C PRO A 354 -0.40 -20.62 -7.62
N VAL A 355 -0.17 -21.90 -7.31
CA VAL A 355 -0.37 -22.98 -8.27
C VAL A 355 -1.85 -22.93 -8.68
N PRO A 356 -2.18 -22.82 -9.98
CA PRO A 356 -3.57 -22.80 -10.40
C PRO A 356 -4.28 -24.05 -9.87
N PRO A 357 -5.54 -23.94 -9.42
CA PRO A 357 -6.27 -25.11 -8.95
C PRO A 357 -6.28 -26.17 -10.06
N PRO A 358 -6.25 -27.47 -9.72
CA PRO A 358 -6.38 -28.52 -10.72
C PRO A 358 -7.65 -28.25 -11.53
N GLN A 359 -7.50 -28.13 -12.85
CA GLN A 359 -8.62 -27.96 -13.74
C GLN A 359 -9.57 -29.15 -13.51
N PRO A 360 -10.90 -28.94 -13.40
CA PRO A 360 -11.84 -30.05 -13.31
C PRO A 360 -11.59 -31.02 -14.47
N ASP A 361 -11.51 -32.32 -14.16
CA ASP A 361 -11.40 -33.34 -15.20
C ASP A 361 -12.49 -33.11 -16.26
N PRO A 362 -12.18 -33.27 -17.56
CA PRO A 362 -13.18 -33.12 -18.61
C PRO A 362 -14.40 -33.97 -18.27
N GLN A 363 -15.51 -33.29 -18.01
CA GLN A 363 -16.77 -33.97 -17.74
C GLN A 363 -17.10 -34.83 -18.98
N PRO A 364 -17.44 -36.13 -18.83
CA PRO A 364 -17.82 -36.97 -19.95
C PRO A 364 -18.87 -36.26 -20.80
N ALA A 365 -18.66 -36.22 -22.12
CA ALA A 365 -19.61 -35.64 -23.05
C ALA A 365 -20.99 -36.26 -22.80
N PRO A 366 -22.06 -35.47 -22.66
CA PRO A 366 -23.40 -36.01 -22.49
C PRO A 366 -23.75 -36.90 -23.69
N GLU A 367 -24.27 -38.09 -23.42
CA GLU A 367 -24.77 -38.99 -24.46
C GLU A 367 -25.82 -38.26 -25.32
N PRO A 368 -25.82 -38.47 -26.65
CA PRO A 368 -26.78 -37.82 -27.54
C PRO A 368 -28.20 -38.26 -27.17
N VAL A 369 -29.02 -37.30 -26.75
CA VAL A 369 -30.46 -37.49 -26.54
C VAL A 369 -31.11 -37.71 -27.91
N PRO A 370 -31.98 -38.73 -28.09
CA PRO A 370 -32.67 -38.95 -29.35
C PRO A 370 -33.56 -37.77 -29.74
N GLU A 371 -33.47 -37.37 -31.01
CA GLU A 371 -34.25 -36.29 -31.63
C GLU A 371 -35.77 -36.54 -31.49
N PRO A 372 -36.56 -35.59 -30.95
CA PRO A 372 -38.01 -35.68 -30.98
C PRO A 372 -38.54 -35.47 -32.40
N ALA A 373 -39.59 -36.23 -32.74
CA ALA A 373 -40.28 -36.16 -34.03
C ALA A 373 -40.91 -34.77 -34.27
N PRO A 374 -40.94 -34.27 -35.52
CA PRO A 374 -41.41 -32.92 -35.83
C PRO A 374 -42.91 -32.76 -35.59
N GLU A 375 -43.27 -31.76 -34.78
CA GLU A 375 -44.65 -31.28 -34.61
C GLU A 375 -45.12 -30.50 -35.86
N PRO A 376 -46.43 -30.52 -36.16
CA PRO A 376 -47.00 -29.82 -37.31
C PRO A 376 -46.92 -28.29 -37.16
N ALA A 377 -46.63 -27.63 -38.28
CA ALA A 377 -46.39 -26.21 -38.39
C ALA A 377 -47.57 -25.34 -37.94
N PRO A 378 -47.36 -24.32 -37.08
CA PRO A 378 -48.38 -23.33 -36.77
C PRO A 378 -48.59 -22.37 -37.95
N THR A 379 -49.86 -21.99 -38.15
CA THR A 379 -50.32 -20.97 -39.08
C THR A 379 -49.71 -19.60 -38.78
N PRO A 380 -49.31 -18.80 -39.80
CA PRO A 380 -48.68 -17.51 -39.59
C PRO A 380 -49.66 -16.47 -39.04
N GLU A 381 -49.28 -15.82 -37.92
CA GLU A 381 -49.92 -14.60 -37.43
C GLU A 381 -49.54 -13.38 -38.30
N PRO A 382 -50.40 -12.35 -38.38
CA PRO A 382 -50.11 -11.16 -39.18
C PRO A 382 -48.94 -10.34 -38.62
N SER A 383 -48.05 -9.95 -39.54
CA SER A 383 -46.85 -9.16 -39.31
C SER A 383 -47.17 -7.77 -38.72
N PRO A 384 -46.51 -7.35 -37.62
CA PRO A 384 -46.61 -5.99 -37.10
C PRO A 384 -45.96 -4.98 -38.07
N ALA A 385 -46.58 -3.81 -38.17
CA ALA A 385 -46.11 -2.71 -39.02
C ALA A 385 -44.66 -2.30 -38.66
N PRO A 386 -43.83 -1.96 -39.67
CA PRO A 386 -42.44 -1.60 -39.44
C PRO A 386 -42.32 -0.34 -38.58
N ALA A 387 -41.48 -0.42 -37.54
CA ALA A 387 -41.04 0.72 -36.77
C ALA A 387 -40.25 1.70 -37.68
N PRO A 388 -40.36 3.03 -37.47
CA PRO A 388 -39.62 4.00 -38.26
C PRO A 388 -38.11 3.82 -38.10
N GLU A 389 -37.39 3.89 -39.22
CA GLU A 389 -35.94 3.80 -39.29
C GLU A 389 -35.28 4.88 -38.42
N PRO A 390 -34.24 4.54 -37.63
CA PRO A 390 -33.45 5.54 -36.95
C PRO A 390 -32.74 6.43 -37.98
N THR A 391 -32.95 7.75 -37.87
CA THR A 391 -32.20 8.74 -38.63
C THR A 391 -30.70 8.56 -38.40
N PRO A 392 -29.87 8.48 -39.45
CA PRO A 392 -28.43 8.33 -39.31
C PRO A 392 -27.84 9.53 -38.54
N GLU A 393 -27.02 9.23 -37.54
CA GLU A 393 -26.18 10.24 -36.89
C GLU A 393 -25.29 10.92 -37.96
N PRO A 394 -25.12 12.25 -37.88
CA PRO A 394 -24.28 12.98 -38.82
C PRO A 394 -22.84 12.47 -38.73
N ALA A 395 -22.28 12.12 -39.89
CA ALA A 395 -20.89 11.72 -40.02
C ALA A 395 -19.95 12.77 -39.41
N PRO A 396 -18.94 12.38 -38.63
CA PRO A 396 -17.96 13.32 -38.11
C PRO A 396 -17.27 14.04 -39.27
N ALA A 397 -17.17 15.37 -39.16
CA ALA A 397 -16.49 16.20 -40.13
C ALA A 397 -15.05 15.71 -40.34
N PRO A 398 -14.52 15.75 -41.58
CA PRO A 398 -13.16 15.32 -41.85
C PRO A 398 -12.19 16.14 -41.00
N THR A 399 -11.37 15.44 -40.22
CA THR A 399 -10.19 16.02 -39.58
C THR A 399 -9.32 16.70 -40.65
N PRO A 400 -8.95 17.99 -40.47
CA PRO A 400 -8.08 18.67 -41.41
C PRO A 400 -6.74 17.93 -41.53
N GLU A 401 -6.27 17.78 -42.77
CA GLU A 401 -4.94 17.23 -43.05
C GLU A 401 -3.86 17.99 -42.25
N PRO A 402 -2.86 17.28 -41.71
CA PRO A 402 -1.72 17.93 -41.09
C PRO A 402 -1.05 18.88 -42.09
N ALA A 403 -0.91 20.14 -41.71
CA ALA A 403 -0.11 21.10 -42.48
C ALA A 403 1.30 20.55 -42.69
N PRO A 404 1.91 20.73 -43.88
CA PRO A 404 3.25 20.26 -44.17
C PRO A 404 4.23 20.81 -43.13
N ALA A 405 5.10 19.92 -42.64
CA ALA A 405 6.17 20.29 -41.72
C ALA A 405 7.04 21.39 -42.36
N PRO A 406 7.37 22.46 -41.63
CA PRO A 406 8.24 23.51 -42.16
C PRO A 406 9.61 22.92 -42.51
N GLU A 407 10.12 23.31 -43.69
CA GLU A 407 11.46 22.95 -44.14
C GLU A 407 12.51 23.37 -43.08
N PRO A 408 13.56 22.56 -42.86
CA PRO A 408 14.62 22.91 -41.93
C PRO A 408 15.30 24.20 -42.39
N THR A 409 15.20 25.24 -41.56
CA THR A 409 15.98 26.47 -41.75
C THR A 409 17.47 26.14 -41.74
N PRO A 410 18.27 26.71 -42.66
CA PRO A 410 19.70 26.46 -42.72
C PRO A 410 20.37 26.81 -41.37
N SER A 411 21.28 25.93 -40.94
CA SER A 411 22.10 26.13 -39.75
C SER A 411 22.89 27.44 -39.88
N PRO A 412 22.85 28.35 -38.89
CA PRO A 412 23.65 29.56 -38.94
C PRO A 412 25.14 29.20 -38.90
N GLU A 413 25.90 29.82 -39.81
CA GLU A 413 27.36 29.72 -39.81
C GLU A 413 27.95 30.12 -38.45
N PRO A 414 29.03 29.46 -38.00
CA PRO A 414 29.67 29.81 -36.74
C PRO A 414 30.18 31.25 -36.78
N SER A 415 29.64 32.09 -35.89
CA SER A 415 30.15 33.44 -35.62
C SER A 415 31.62 33.37 -35.21
N PRO A 416 32.48 34.29 -35.70
CA PRO A 416 33.87 34.36 -35.29
C PRO A 416 34.00 34.53 -33.77
N THR A 417 34.97 33.82 -33.22
CA THR A 417 35.39 33.87 -31.82
C THR A 417 35.74 35.32 -31.45
N PRO A 418 35.10 35.94 -30.44
CA PRO A 418 35.48 37.27 -30.00
C PRO A 418 36.89 37.23 -29.38
N GLU A 419 37.71 38.21 -29.77
CA GLU A 419 39.03 38.46 -29.16
C GLU A 419 38.90 38.72 -27.64
N PRO A 420 39.90 38.33 -26.84
CA PRO A 420 39.86 38.54 -25.40
C PRO A 420 39.80 40.04 -25.06
N THR A 421 38.70 40.47 -24.46
CA THR A 421 38.56 41.79 -23.85
C THR A 421 39.60 41.97 -22.73
N PRO A 422 40.34 43.09 -22.70
CA PRO A 422 41.31 43.37 -21.64
C PRO A 422 40.65 43.46 -20.27
N GLU A 423 41.36 42.99 -19.24
CA GLU A 423 40.92 43.03 -17.84
C GLU A 423 40.49 44.46 -17.44
N PRO A 424 39.29 44.61 -16.84
CA PRO A 424 38.86 45.91 -16.33
C PRO A 424 39.74 46.32 -15.14
N ALA A 425 40.23 47.56 -15.19
CA ALA A 425 40.93 48.20 -14.08
C ALA A 425 40.05 48.22 -12.82
N PRO A 426 40.63 48.09 -11.62
CA PRO A 426 39.88 48.06 -10.36
C PRO A 426 39.07 49.35 -10.20
N THR A 427 37.76 49.19 -10.06
CA THR A 427 36.83 50.27 -9.73
C THR A 427 37.14 50.83 -8.33
N PRO A 428 37.20 52.17 -8.16
CA PRO A 428 37.40 52.78 -6.85
C PRO A 428 36.25 52.43 -5.90
N GLU A 429 36.62 52.20 -4.64
CA GLU A 429 35.76 51.82 -3.53
C GLU A 429 34.61 52.83 -3.36
N PRO A 430 33.34 52.39 -3.33
CA PRO A 430 32.21 53.30 -3.16
C PRO A 430 32.26 53.96 -1.77
N ALA A 431 32.06 55.28 -1.74
CA ALA A 431 31.95 56.06 -0.52
C ALA A 431 30.81 55.51 0.37
N PRO A 432 30.98 55.50 1.70
CA PRO A 432 29.99 54.93 2.61
C PRO A 432 28.63 55.63 2.47
N GLU A 433 27.58 54.83 2.28
CA GLU A 433 26.19 55.30 2.25
C GLU A 433 25.84 56.03 3.57
N PRO A 434 25.08 57.15 3.51
CA PRO A 434 24.59 57.83 4.70
C PRO A 434 23.71 56.89 5.52
N ALA A 435 23.92 56.88 6.84
CA ALA A 435 23.12 56.09 7.77
C ALA A 435 21.61 56.39 7.59
N PRO A 436 20.75 55.36 7.53
CA PRO A 436 19.32 55.55 7.36
C PRO A 436 18.74 56.37 8.52
N ALA A 437 17.90 57.35 8.17
CA ALA A 437 17.17 58.16 9.13
C ALA A 437 16.32 57.24 10.05
N PRO A 438 16.24 57.54 11.36
CA PRO A 438 15.47 56.73 12.30
C PRO A 438 14.01 56.65 11.85
N ALA A 439 13.49 55.42 11.78
CA ALA A 439 12.10 55.14 11.46
C ALA A 439 11.17 55.87 12.47
N PRO A 440 10.03 56.41 12.00
CA PRO A 440 9.07 57.06 12.89
C PRO A 440 8.61 56.07 13.97
N THR A 441 8.68 56.49 15.22
CA THR A 441 8.16 55.75 16.37
C THR A 441 6.68 55.42 16.12
N PRO A 442 6.29 54.14 16.14
CA PRO A 442 4.89 53.77 16.00
C PRO A 442 4.08 54.42 17.12
N GLU A 443 2.95 55.03 16.77
CA GLU A 443 1.99 55.54 17.74
C GLU A 443 1.55 54.42 18.68
N PRO A 444 1.39 54.69 19.99
CA PRO A 444 0.98 53.68 20.95
C PRO A 444 -0.37 53.10 20.55
N SER A 445 -0.39 51.78 20.34
CA SER A 445 -1.63 51.02 20.15
C SER A 445 -2.60 51.34 21.29
N PRO A 446 -3.89 51.60 20.99
CA PRO A 446 -4.90 51.81 22.02
C PRO A 446 -4.89 50.62 22.99
N ALA A 447 -4.93 50.92 24.28
CA ALA A 447 -4.93 49.92 25.34
C ALA A 447 -6.12 48.97 25.13
N PRO A 448 -5.93 47.65 25.29
CA PRO A 448 -7.02 46.69 25.17
C PRO A 448 -8.12 47.05 26.16
N GLN A 449 -9.34 47.22 25.64
CA GLN A 449 -10.52 47.40 26.46
C GLN A 449 -10.67 46.15 27.34
N PRO A 450 -10.84 46.28 28.67
CA PRO A 450 -10.95 45.13 29.55
C PRO A 450 -12.09 44.24 29.11
N GLU A 451 -11.80 42.95 28.95
CA GLU A 451 -12.80 41.93 28.67
C GLU A 451 -13.89 41.97 29.77
N PRO A 452 -15.18 41.83 29.40
CA PRO A 452 -16.25 41.77 30.39
C PRO A 452 -16.00 40.61 31.33
N THR A 453 -15.92 40.91 32.63
CA THR A 453 -15.79 39.93 33.70
C THR A 453 -16.90 38.89 33.55
N PRO A 454 -16.59 37.60 33.45
CA PRO A 454 -17.60 36.56 33.44
C PRO A 454 -18.50 36.70 34.67
N ALA A 455 -19.82 36.71 34.46
CA ALA A 455 -20.77 36.66 35.55
C ALA A 455 -20.45 35.43 36.43
N PRO A 456 -20.53 35.55 37.77
CA PRO A 456 -20.25 34.42 38.65
C PRO A 456 -21.15 33.26 38.28
N SER A 457 -20.53 32.11 38.02
CA SER A 457 -21.23 30.85 37.83
C SER A 457 -22.13 30.59 39.04
N PRO A 458 -23.40 30.19 38.85
CA PRO A 458 -24.27 29.84 39.96
C PRO A 458 -23.61 28.73 40.79
N GLU A 459 -23.67 28.91 42.10
CA GLU A 459 -23.15 27.97 43.10
C GLU A 459 -23.83 26.59 42.89
N PRO A 460 -23.06 25.49 42.85
CA PRO A 460 -23.64 24.16 42.67
C PRO A 460 -24.66 23.87 43.78
N ALA A 461 -25.86 23.44 43.39
CA ALA A 461 -26.84 22.95 44.34
C ALA A 461 -26.23 21.81 45.18
N PRO A 462 -26.50 21.76 46.50
CA PRO A 462 -25.95 20.73 47.37
C PRO A 462 -26.33 19.34 46.86
N ALA A 463 -25.34 18.46 46.76
CA ALA A 463 -25.52 17.09 46.33
C ALA A 463 -26.54 16.36 47.23
N PRO A 464 -27.44 15.54 46.66
CA PRO A 464 -28.37 14.75 47.45
C PRO A 464 -27.61 13.81 48.39
N ALA A 465 -28.09 13.74 49.64
CA ALA A 465 -27.53 12.88 50.67
C ALA A 465 -27.45 11.42 50.19
N PRO A 466 -26.34 10.71 50.44
CA PRO A 466 -26.21 9.32 50.04
C PRO A 466 -27.28 8.46 50.71
N ALA A 467 -27.92 7.60 49.92
CA ALA A 467 -28.84 6.58 50.40
C ALA A 467 -28.11 5.63 51.38
N PRO A 468 -28.80 5.10 52.41
CA PRO A 468 -28.19 4.21 53.39
C PRO A 468 -27.64 2.95 52.74
N THR A 469 -26.38 2.65 53.07
CA THR A 469 -25.65 1.46 52.63
C THR A 469 -26.37 0.19 53.09
N PRO A 470 -26.67 -0.77 52.19
CA PRO A 470 -27.17 -2.09 52.59
C PRO A 470 -26.17 -2.81 53.49
N ALA A 471 -26.67 -3.50 54.51
CA ALA A 471 -25.86 -4.29 55.43
C ALA A 471 -25.06 -5.38 54.69
N PRO A 472 -23.81 -5.67 55.09
CA PRO A 472 -22.97 -6.64 54.41
C PRO A 472 -23.56 -8.06 54.52
N GLN A 473 -23.67 -8.72 53.37
CA GLN A 473 -23.93 -10.15 53.28
C GLN A 473 -22.71 -10.93 53.80
N PRO A 474 -22.89 -12.06 54.52
CA PRO A 474 -21.78 -12.87 55.00
C PRO A 474 -20.97 -13.46 53.83
N ALA A 475 -19.65 -13.41 53.98
CA ALA A 475 -18.67 -13.86 52.99
C ALA A 475 -18.76 -15.38 52.73
N PRO A 476 -18.61 -15.84 51.47
CA PRO A 476 -18.43 -17.25 51.19
C PRO A 476 -17.07 -17.74 51.67
N THR A 477 -17.05 -18.98 52.18
CA THR A 477 -15.86 -19.70 52.66
C THR A 477 -14.87 -19.92 51.51
N PRO A 478 -13.56 -19.63 51.68
CA PRO A 478 -12.58 -19.85 50.63
C PRO A 478 -12.26 -21.34 50.44
N GLU A 479 -12.30 -21.77 49.19
CA GLU A 479 -11.80 -23.05 48.68
C GLU A 479 -10.27 -22.95 48.45
N PRO A 480 -9.45 -23.98 48.74
CA PRO A 480 -8.00 -23.86 48.68
C PRO A 480 -7.46 -23.86 47.23
N ALA A 481 -6.62 -22.87 46.91
CA ALA A 481 -5.88 -22.78 45.65
C ALA A 481 -4.57 -23.59 45.68
N PRO A 482 -4.11 -24.16 44.54
CA PRO A 482 -2.92 -25.01 44.45
C PRO A 482 -1.59 -24.25 44.52
N GLU A 483 -0.58 -24.90 45.07
CA GLU A 483 0.80 -24.43 45.20
C GLU A 483 1.53 -24.34 43.85
N ALA A 484 1.64 -23.14 43.26
CA ALA A 484 2.59 -22.89 42.17
C ALA A 484 3.17 -21.46 42.10
N GLU A 485 2.85 -20.54 43.03
CA GLU A 485 3.27 -19.12 42.91
C GLU A 485 4.34 -18.63 43.91
N LYS A 486 4.94 -19.52 44.71
CA LYS A 486 5.98 -19.12 45.67
C LYS A 486 7.38 -18.97 45.06
N GLY A 487 7.60 -19.34 43.79
CA GLY A 487 8.91 -19.23 43.12
C GLY A 487 9.18 -17.87 42.44
N TRP A 488 8.14 -17.19 41.96
CA TRP A 488 8.31 -15.98 41.13
C TRP A 488 8.61 -14.71 41.94
N TRP A 489 8.13 -14.62 43.18
CA TRP A 489 8.36 -13.45 44.05
C TRP A 489 9.73 -13.44 44.75
N GLN A 490 10.42 -14.58 44.82
CA GLN A 490 11.77 -14.68 45.39
C GLN A 490 12.84 -14.18 44.40
N TRP A 491 12.68 -14.48 43.09
CA TRP A 491 13.60 -14.05 42.04
C TRP A 491 13.62 -12.53 41.82
N MET A 492 12.47 -11.85 41.91
CA MET A 492 12.40 -10.39 41.75
C MET A 492 13.07 -9.61 42.90
N LYS A 493 13.20 -10.19 44.09
CA LYS A 493 13.88 -9.54 45.23
C LYS A 493 15.41 -9.66 45.14
N ASP A 494 15.90 -10.77 44.60
CA ASP A 494 17.34 -11.03 44.48
C ASP A 494 17.95 -10.37 43.22
N GLY A 495 17.15 -10.07 42.19
CA GLY A 495 17.61 -9.43 40.95
C GLY A 495 17.80 -7.91 40.99
N VAL A 496 17.26 -7.21 42.00
CA VAL A 496 17.27 -5.73 42.06
C VAL A 496 18.25 -5.19 43.13
N SER A 497 18.76 -6.04 44.02
CA SER A 497 19.75 -5.68 45.04
C SER A 497 21.22 -5.83 44.58
N GLY A 498 21.48 -6.51 43.46
CA GLY A 498 22.83 -6.72 42.90
C GLY A 498 23.39 -5.60 42.02
N TRP A 499 22.60 -4.55 41.73
CA TRP A 499 22.97 -3.51 40.76
C TRP A 499 23.40 -2.16 41.37
N TRP A 500 23.42 -2.03 42.70
CA TRP A 500 23.79 -0.80 43.41
C TRP A 500 25.08 -0.87 44.26
N SER A 501 25.94 -1.89 44.03
CA SER A 501 27.16 -2.11 44.84
C SER A 501 28.49 -2.10 44.07
N SER A 502 28.57 -1.59 42.83
CA SER A 502 29.86 -1.48 42.10
C SER A 502 30.32 -0.05 41.77
N TRP A 503 29.75 0.97 42.39
CA TRP A 503 30.23 2.36 42.30
C TRP A 503 30.42 2.96 43.70
N ARG A 504 31.34 2.36 44.47
CA ARG A 504 32.10 2.98 45.55
C ARG A 504 33.20 2.01 46.00
N ASN A 505 34.32 2.03 45.27
CA ASN A 505 35.69 1.95 45.77
C ASN A 505 36.65 2.08 44.59
#